data_AF-A0A418QBU8-F1
#
_entry.id   AF-A0A418QBU8-F1
#
_cell.length_a   1.000
_cell.length_b   1.000
_cell.length_c   1.000
_cell.angle_alpha   90.00
_cell.angle_beta   90.00
_cell.angle_gamma   90.00
#
_symmetry.space_group_name_H-M   'P 1'
#
loop_
_entity.id
_entity.type
_entity.pdbx_description
1 polymer ?
#
loop_
_entity_poly.entity_id
_entity_poly.type
_entity_poly.pdbx_seq_one_letter_code
_entity_poly.pdbx_strand_id
1 'polypeptide(L)'
;MPRDSSARRGAGTLGGVSVPEPTAIQTRKLRHIEACLRPDSQYARQTTGLEDVPWPYRALPERNLEDVDLRVTFLGRPLAAPVLIGAMTGGAEAAGRINRNLAVAAQRLGIGMMLGSQRVMLERPEAAASFQVRDVAPDIPLIGNLGGAQFLLGYGPEQARRAVREVGADALAIHVNPLQEALQPGGDTRWAGLRDRLAELIPALDFPVILKEVGHGLDAASAALAAPLGFAALDVAGAGGTSWARVEQLVHHGEVRTPDLCDLGVPTAQALREARLAAPGVPLIASGGIRTGLDAARALCLG
;
A
#
# COMPACT_ATOMS: atom_id res chain seq x y z
N MET A 1 8.35 -41.77 -69.09
CA MET A 1 9.66 -41.21 -68.72
C MET A 1 9.54 -40.60 -67.34
N PRO A 2 10.38 -41.00 -66.36
CA PRO A 2 10.11 -40.86 -64.91
C PRO A 2 11.05 -39.86 -64.18
N ARG A 3 10.86 -39.79 -62.84
CA ARG A 3 11.69 -39.16 -61.77
C ARG A 3 11.42 -37.66 -61.57
N ASP A 4 11.34 -37.08 -60.37
CA ASP A 4 11.89 -37.33 -59.03
C ASP A 4 11.08 -36.42 -58.07
N SER A 5 11.06 -36.46 -56.73
CA SER A 5 11.72 -37.22 -55.68
C SER A 5 10.97 -36.92 -54.37
N SER A 6 11.00 -37.89 -53.46
CA SER A 6 10.59 -37.78 -52.05
C SER A 6 11.48 -36.83 -51.24
N ALA A 7 10.95 -36.14 -50.22
CA ALA A 7 11.42 -36.24 -48.83
C ALA A 7 10.74 -35.26 -47.85
N ARG A 8 10.16 -35.84 -46.79
CA ARG A 8 10.27 -35.48 -45.36
C ARG A 8 10.04 -34.01 -44.93
N ARG A 9 9.06 -33.83 -44.04
CA ARG A 9 9.28 -33.61 -42.58
C ARG A 9 7.92 -33.55 -41.88
N GLY A 10 7.61 -34.59 -41.11
CA GLY A 10 6.65 -34.48 -40.02
C GLY A 10 7.30 -33.65 -38.91
N ALA A 11 6.77 -32.46 -38.68
CA ALA A 11 7.04 -31.69 -37.48
C ALA A 11 5.88 -31.93 -36.53
N GLY A 12 6.16 -32.65 -35.44
CA GLY A 12 5.22 -32.81 -34.35
C GLY A 12 4.87 -31.46 -33.75
N THR A 13 3.58 -31.18 -33.63
CA THR A 13 3.06 -30.13 -32.76
C THR A 13 3.11 -30.64 -31.34
N LEU A 14 4.23 -30.35 -30.68
CA LEU A 14 4.37 -30.39 -29.23
C LEU A 14 3.29 -29.50 -28.60
N GLY A 15 2.69 -30.01 -27.52
CA GLY A 15 1.60 -29.37 -26.79
C GLY A 15 1.92 -27.92 -26.46
N GLY A 16 1.14 -27.02 -27.05
CA GLY A 16 1.02 -25.66 -26.56
C GLY A 16 0.30 -25.73 -25.23
N VAL A 17 1.05 -25.67 -24.13
CA VAL A 17 0.49 -25.14 -22.89
C VAL A 17 0.12 -23.70 -23.22
N SER A 18 -1.16 -23.45 -23.49
CA SER A 18 -1.69 -22.11 -23.59
C SER A 18 -1.47 -21.45 -22.24
N VAL A 19 -0.49 -20.57 -22.15
CA VAL A 19 -0.35 -19.67 -21.00
C VAL A 19 -1.66 -18.86 -20.98
N PRO A 20 -2.45 -18.94 -19.90
CA PRO A 20 -3.72 -18.23 -19.86
C PRO A 20 -3.46 -16.72 -20.02
N GLU A 21 -4.18 -16.11 -20.96
CA GLU A 21 -4.13 -14.67 -21.21
C GLU A 21 -4.37 -13.89 -19.90
N PRO A 22 -3.57 -12.86 -19.60
CA PRO A 22 -3.72 -12.09 -18.37
C PRO A 22 -5.13 -11.49 -18.29
N THR A 23 -5.80 -11.72 -17.17
CA THR A 23 -7.15 -11.18 -16.99
C THR A 23 -7.12 -9.66 -16.82
N ALA A 24 -8.25 -8.97 -17.07
CA ALA A 24 -8.34 -7.50 -16.99
C ALA A 24 -7.79 -6.90 -15.67
N ILE A 25 -8.00 -7.59 -14.54
CA ILE A 25 -7.47 -7.18 -13.23
C ILE A 25 -5.94 -7.34 -13.16
N GLN A 26 -5.39 -8.43 -13.70
CA GLN A 26 -3.94 -8.67 -13.71
C GLN A 26 -3.21 -7.68 -14.61
N THR A 27 -3.74 -7.44 -15.81
CA THR A 27 -3.22 -6.42 -16.75
C THR A 27 -3.27 -5.03 -16.12
N ARG A 28 -4.35 -4.69 -15.41
CA ARG A 28 -4.45 -3.41 -14.68
C ARG A 28 -3.35 -3.26 -13.62
N LYS A 29 -3.10 -4.30 -12.81
CA LYS A 29 -2.07 -4.25 -11.76
C LYS A 29 -0.67 -4.06 -12.32
N LEU A 30 -0.35 -4.70 -13.45
CA LEU A 30 0.93 -4.47 -14.13
C LEU A 30 1.03 -3.02 -14.64
N ARG A 31 -0.03 -2.48 -15.23
CA ARG A 31 -0.07 -1.07 -15.66
C ARG A 31 0.11 -0.09 -14.50
N HIS A 32 -0.43 -0.39 -13.32
CA HIS A 32 -0.23 0.46 -12.13
C HIS A 32 1.24 0.46 -11.71
N ILE A 33 1.92 -0.69 -11.74
CA ILE A 33 3.36 -0.76 -11.47
C ILE A 33 4.13 0.09 -12.49
N GLU A 34 3.88 -0.11 -13.79
CA GLU A 34 4.55 0.62 -14.86
C GLU A 34 4.31 2.14 -14.77
N ALA A 35 3.08 2.55 -14.48
CA ALA A 35 2.73 3.95 -14.29
C ALA A 35 3.46 4.55 -13.08
N CYS A 36 3.53 3.83 -11.94
CA CYS A 36 4.25 4.29 -10.75
C CYS A 36 5.77 4.46 -10.95
N LEU A 37 6.35 3.80 -11.97
CA LEU A 37 7.77 3.97 -12.32
C LEU A 37 8.03 5.22 -13.16
N ARG A 38 6.99 5.89 -13.66
CA ARG A 38 7.12 7.13 -14.44
C ARG A 38 7.24 8.34 -13.51
N PRO A 39 8.13 9.31 -13.79
CA PRO A 39 8.21 10.56 -13.04
C PRO A 39 6.85 11.30 -12.97
N ASP A 40 6.06 11.22 -14.04
CA ASP A 40 4.73 11.84 -14.16
C ASP A 40 3.71 11.36 -13.12
N SER A 41 3.99 10.24 -12.42
CA SER A 41 3.12 9.70 -11.38
C SER A 41 3.25 10.42 -10.04
N GLN A 42 4.28 11.26 -9.89
CA GLN A 42 4.50 12.06 -8.68
C GLN A 42 3.72 13.37 -8.75
N TYR A 43 3.41 13.95 -7.59
CA TYR A 43 2.88 15.32 -7.51
C TYR A 43 3.79 16.31 -8.25
N ALA A 44 3.21 17.26 -8.99
CA ALA A 44 4.00 18.24 -9.75
C ALA A 44 4.21 19.55 -8.98
N ARG A 45 3.19 20.03 -8.26
CA ARG A 45 3.25 21.31 -7.53
C ARG A 45 3.29 21.15 -6.01
N GLN A 46 2.55 20.18 -5.48
CA GLN A 46 2.47 19.97 -4.05
C GLN A 46 3.63 19.09 -3.58
N THR A 47 4.25 19.49 -2.47
CA THR A 47 5.31 18.74 -1.81
C THR A 47 4.79 18.10 -0.53
N THR A 48 5.67 17.39 0.18
CA THR A 48 5.30 16.75 1.46
C THR A 48 5.10 17.75 2.59
N GLY A 49 5.67 18.96 2.46
CA GLY A 49 5.80 19.92 3.55
C GLY A 49 6.83 19.53 4.62
N LEU A 50 7.55 18.41 4.44
CA LEU A 50 8.61 17.98 5.36
C LEU A 50 9.86 18.87 5.23
N GLU A 51 10.09 19.46 4.07
CA GLU A 51 11.18 20.41 3.84
C GLU A 51 11.09 21.64 4.75
N ASP A 52 9.88 22.04 5.14
CA ASP A 52 9.59 23.17 6.02
C ASP A 52 9.57 22.80 7.50
N VAL A 53 9.79 21.53 7.84
CA VAL A 53 9.89 21.09 9.24
C VAL A 53 11.24 21.52 9.80
N PRO A 54 11.27 22.40 10.82
CA PRO A 54 12.52 22.83 11.43
C PRO A 54 13.27 21.63 12.00
N TRP A 55 14.55 21.51 11.67
CA TRP A 55 15.39 20.47 12.22
C TRP A 55 16.05 20.96 13.52
N PRO A 56 15.84 20.28 14.67
CA PRO A 56 16.39 20.72 15.95
C PRO A 56 17.88 20.36 16.06
N TYR A 57 18.72 20.95 15.22
CA TYR A 57 20.17 20.72 15.24
C TYR A 57 20.76 21.11 16.60
N ARG A 58 21.54 20.20 17.19
CA ARG A 58 22.25 20.42 18.45
C ARG A 58 23.75 20.26 18.21
N ALA A 59 24.50 21.35 18.32
CA ALA A 59 25.95 21.35 18.14
C ALA A 59 26.70 20.57 19.24
N LEU A 60 26.08 20.45 20.42
CA LEU A 60 26.57 19.68 21.56
C LEU A 60 25.52 18.59 21.88
N PRO A 61 25.55 17.43 21.19
CA PRO A 61 24.50 16.42 21.33
C PRO A 61 24.58 15.63 22.65
N GLU A 62 25.72 15.68 23.36
CA GLU A 62 25.98 14.96 24.62
C GLU A 62 25.65 13.45 24.56
N ARG A 63 25.71 12.85 23.37
CA ARG A 63 25.44 11.43 23.10
C ARG A 63 26.34 10.93 21.97
N ASN A 64 26.83 9.70 22.09
CA ASN A 64 27.56 9.07 21.00
C ASN A 64 26.59 8.51 19.95
N LEU A 65 27.05 8.38 18.72
CA LEU A 65 26.20 7.92 17.62
C LEU A 65 25.88 6.42 17.76
N GLU A 66 26.83 5.63 18.24
CA GLU A 66 26.68 4.20 18.52
C GLU A 66 25.63 3.89 19.60
N ASP A 67 25.29 4.88 20.44
CA ASP A 67 24.26 4.74 21.48
C ASP A 67 22.85 5.00 20.92
N VAL A 68 22.69 5.36 19.65
CA VAL A 68 21.37 5.60 19.03
C VAL A 68 20.67 4.26 18.77
N ASP A 69 19.56 4.03 19.46
CA ASP A 69 18.72 2.85 19.31
C ASP A 69 17.46 3.19 18.53
N LEU A 70 17.27 2.53 17.39
CA LEU A 70 16.09 2.70 16.52
C LEU A 70 15.01 1.66 16.81
N ARG A 71 15.24 0.71 17.71
CA ARG A 71 14.29 -0.37 17.99
C ARG A 71 13.00 0.21 18.56
N VAL A 72 11.88 -0.26 18.03
CA VAL A 72 10.53 0.13 18.49
C VAL A 72 9.61 -1.09 18.55
N THR A 73 8.50 -0.97 19.27
CA THR A 73 7.40 -1.94 19.21
C THR A 73 6.23 -1.29 18.51
N PHE A 74 5.70 -1.94 17.47
CA PHE A 74 4.54 -1.49 16.72
C PHE A 74 3.51 -2.62 16.60
N LEU A 75 2.26 -2.35 16.98
CA LEU A 75 1.18 -3.35 17.01
C LEU A 75 1.54 -4.63 17.80
N GLY A 76 2.30 -4.47 18.90
CA GLY A 76 2.74 -5.58 19.74
C GLY A 76 3.88 -6.42 19.16
N ARG A 77 4.47 -6.02 18.03
CA ARG A 77 5.61 -6.69 17.40
C ARG A 77 6.87 -5.81 17.43
N PRO A 78 8.07 -6.38 17.66
CA PRO A 78 9.32 -5.63 17.63
C PRO A 78 9.73 -5.29 16.20
N LEU A 79 10.38 -4.13 16.04
CA LEU A 79 11.03 -3.68 14.81
C LEU A 79 12.46 -3.21 15.17
N ALA A 80 13.41 -3.46 14.28
CA ALA A 80 14.79 -2.97 14.41
C ALA A 80 14.91 -1.47 14.10
N ALA A 81 13.97 -0.91 13.35
CA ALA A 81 13.84 0.51 13.04
C ALA A 81 12.36 0.88 12.84
N PRO A 82 11.93 2.14 13.07
CA PRO A 82 10.55 2.57 12.93
C PRO A 82 10.16 2.78 11.44
N VAL A 83 10.29 1.73 10.64
CA VAL A 83 10.08 1.76 9.19
C VAL A 83 9.18 0.60 8.77
N LEU A 84 8.26 0.90 7.85
CA LEU A 84 7.42 -0.08 7.16
C LEU A 84 7.60 0.09 5.65
N ILE A 85 7.71 -1.02 4.93
CA ILE A 85 7.51 -1.01 3.47
C ILE A 85 6.01 -0.87 3.21
N GLY A 86 5.62 0.20 2.50
CA GLY A 86 4.21 0.50 2.22
C GLY A 86 3.53 -0.47 1.25
N ALA A 87 2.19 -0.48 1.28
CA ALA A 87 1.36 -1.34 0.44
C ALA A 87 1.50 -0.97 -1.04
N MET A 88 1.84 -1.94 -1.90
CA MET A 88 2.10 -1.67 -3.33
C MET A 88 1.37 -2.62 -4.26
N THR A 89 1.61 -3.94 -4.17
CA THR A 89 1.20 -4.86 -5.24
C THR A 89 0.91 -6.30 -4.78
N GLY A 90 0.51 -7.14 -5.74
CA GLY A 90 0.19 -8.56 -5.63
C GLY A 90 -0.97 -8.93 -6.57
N GLY A 91 -1.07 -10.17 -7.03
CA GLY A 91 -2.13 -10.67 -7.92
C GLY A 91 -1.67 -11.07 -9.32
N ALA A 92 -0.40 -10.85 -9.64
CA ALA A 92 0.26 -11.30 -10.88
C ALA A 92 1.66 -11.83 -10.54
N GLU A 93 2.26 -12.63 -11.42
CA GLU A 93 3.57 -13.26 -11.17
C GLU A 93 4.69 -12.22 -10.90
N ALA A 94 4.78 -11.18 -11.74
CA ALA A 94 5.75 -10.10 -11.55
C ALA A 94 5.55 -9.36 -10.22
N ALA A 95 4.30 -9.18 -9.80
CA ALA A 95 3.96 -8.59 -8.51
C ALA A 95 4.37 -9.50 -7.33
N GLY A 96 4.22 -10.82 -7.49
CA GLY A 96 4.71 -11.80 -6.51
C GLY A 96 6.23 -11.75 -6.32
N ARG A 97 6.98 -11.60 -7.42
CA ARG A 97 8.44 -11.40 -7.35
C ARG A 97 8.82 -10.12 -6.61
N ILE A 98 8.10 -9.01 -6.83
CA ILE A 98 8.30 -7.76 -6.10
C ILE A 98 8.04 -7.98 -4.60
N ASN A 99 6.90 -8.58 -4.24
CA ASN A 99 6.56 -8.86 -2.84
C ASN A 99 7.62 -9.72 -2.15
N ARG A 100 8.10 -10.78 -2.81
CA ARG A 100 9.14 -11.65 -2.26
C ARG A 100 10.46 -10.92 -2.02
N ASN A 101 10.90 -10.09 -2.98
CA ASN A 101 12.14 -9.32 -2.83
C ASN A 101 12.07 -8.31 -1.68
N LEU A 102 10.94 -7.62 -1.56
CA LEU A 102 10.69 -6.69 -0.45
C LEU A 102 10.63 -7.40 0.89
N ALA A 103 9.99 -8.58 0.95
CA ALA A 103 9.92 -9.39 2.16
C ALA A 103 11.30 -9.88 2.61
N VAL A 104 12.15 -10.33 1.68
CA VAL A 104 13.56 -10.70 1.98
C VAL A 104 14.33 -9.50 2.56
N ALA A 105 14.15 -8.30 1.99
CA ALA A 105 14.80 -7.10 2.51
C ALA A 105 14.27 -6.74 3.90
N ALA A 106 12.95 -6.79 4.10
CA ALA A 106 12.30 -6.52 5.38
C ALA A 106 12.79 -7.47 6.48
N GLN A 107 12.86 -8.77 6.19
CA GLN A 107 13.36 -9.79 7.12
C GLN A 107 14.82 -9.54 7.51
N ARG A 108 15.69 -9.22 6.53
CA ARG A 108 17.11 -8.94 6.80
C ARG A 108 17.32 -7.68 7.64
N LEU A 109 16.47 -6.66 7.43
CA LEU A 109 16.57 -5.38 8.11
C LEU A 109 15.77 -5.32 9.42
N GLY A 110 14.92 -6.32 9.71
CA GLY A 110 14.04 -6.32 10.88
C GLY A 110 12.97 -5.23 10.83
N ILE A 111 12.51 -4.85 9.64
CA ILE A 111 11.46 -3.83 9.43
C ILE A 111 10.14 -4.49 8.98
N GLY A 112 9.03 -3.77 9.09
CA GLY A 112 7.72 -4.31 8.72
C GLY A 112 7.39 -4.11 7.24
N MET A 113 6.32 -4.78 6.79
CA MET A 113 5.86 -4.72 5.40
C MET A 113 4.34 -4.78 5.31
N MET A 114 3.74 -3.95 4.46
CA MET A 114 2.34 -4.04 4.06
C MET A 114 2.22 -4.67 2.66
N LEU A 115 1.30 -5.61 2.51
CA LEU A 115 0.95 -6.18 1.21
C LEU A 115 0.03 -5.22 0.42
N GLY A 116 0.00 -5.34 -0.91
CA GLY A 116 -1.01 -4.65 -1.73
C GLY A 116 -2.41 -5.24 -1.54
N SER A 117 -3.42 -4.58 -2.10
CA SER A 117 -4.83 -5.01 -1.97
C SER A 117 -5.05 -6.47 -2.37
N GLN A 118 -5.53 -7.25 -1.39
CA GLN A 118 -5.78 -8.69 -1.46
C GLN A 118 -7.15 -9.03 -2.04
N ARG A 119 -7.93 -8.04 -2.52
CA ARG A 119 -9.22 -8.29 -3.18
C ARG A 119 -9.13 -9.39 -4.25
N VAL A 120 -8.12 -9.30 -5.12
CA VAL A 120 -7.91 -10.30 -6.19
C VAL A 120 -7.60 -11.69 -5.64
N MET A 121 -6.87 -11.81 -4.53
CA MET A 121 -6.62 -13.09 -3.87
C MET A 121 -7.92 -13.70 -3.33
N LEU A 122 -8.79 -12.88 -2.75
CA LEU A 122 -10.05 -13.35 -2.19
C LEU A 122 -11.03 -13.81 -3.28
N GLU A 123 -11.05 -13.10 -4.41
CA GLU A 123 -11.88 -13.43 -5.57
C GLU A 123 -11.31 -14.59 -6.40
N ARG A 124 -9.99 -14.79 -6.35
CA ARG A 124 -9.25 -15.74 -7.20
C ARG A 124 -8.14 -16.47 -6.44
N PRO A 125 -8.37 -17.70 -6.01
CA PRO A 125 -7.40 -18.46 -5.20
C PRO A 125 -6.01 -18.60 -5.84
N GLU A 126 -5.92 -18.66 -7.17
CA GLU A 126 -4.66 -18.74 -7.91
C GLU A 126 -3.73 -17.53 -7.70
N ALA A 127 -4.29 -16.38 -7.30
CA ALA A 127 -3.53 -15.17 -7.02
C ALA A 127 -2.85 -15.21 -5.63
N ALA A 128 -3.25 -16.11 -4.73
CA ALA A 128 -2.76 -16.15 -3.35
C ALA A 128 -1.24 -16.29 -3.23
N ALA A 129 -0.63 -17.11 -4.08
CA ALA A 129 0.82 -17.34 -4.08
C ALA A 129 1.63 -16.05 -4.25
N SER A 130 1.07 -15.01 -4.89
CA SER A 130 1.74 -13.72 -5.08
C SER A 130 1.74 -12.80 -3.85
N PHE A 131 1.01 -13.17 -2.79
CA PHE A 131 0.95 -12.44 -1.52
C PHE A 131 1.61 -13.22 -0.36
N GLN A 132 1.78 -14.53 -0.51
CA GLN A 132 2.37 -15.40 0.50
C GLN A 132 3.89 -15.26 0.51
N VAL A 133 4.41 -14.55 1.51
CA VAL A 133 5.85 -14.25 1.66
C VAL A 133 6.47 -14.78 2.95
N ARG A 134 5.70 -15.53 3.75
CA ARG A 134 6.14 -16.02 5.06
C ARG A 134 7.25 -17.07 4.99
N ASP A 135 7.43 -17.72 3.84
CA ASP A 135 8.56 -18.63 3.59
C ASP A 135 9.92 -17.89 3.64
N VAL A 136 9.94 -16.60 3.28
CA VAL A 136 11.15 -15.76 3.30
C VAL A 136 11.19 -14.72 4.40
N ALA A 137 10.04 -14.38 4.98
CA ALA A 137 9.90 -13.38 6.02
C ALA A 137 8.99 -13.85 7.19
N PRO A 138 9.42 -14.88 7.93
CA PRO A 138 8.62 -15.47 9.01
C PRO A 138 8.42 -14.53 10.20
N ASP A 139 9.34 -13.59 10.44
CA ASP A 139 9.40 -12.86 11.72
C ASP A 139 8.94 -11.41 11.64
N ILE A 140 8.89 -10.82 10.45
CA ILE A 140 8.53 -9.40 10.30
C ILE A 140 7.07 -9.15 10.68
N PRO A 141 6.74 -7.94 11.17
CA PRO A 141 5.36 -7.47 11.17
C PRO A 141 4.86 -7.38 9.72
N LEU A 142 3.90 -8.24 9.37
CA LEU A 142 3.29 -8.27 8.04
C LEU A 142 1.85 -7.80 8.13
N ILE A 143 1.47 -6.84 7.30
CA ILE A 143 0.15 -6.21 7.33
C ILE A 143 -0.58 -6.55 6.03
N GLY A 144 -1.74 -7.20 6.15
CA GLY A 144 -2.64 -7.45 5.02
C GLY A 144 -3.31 -6.16 4.54
N ASN A 145 -4.02 -6.20 3.42
CA ASN A 145 -4.63 -5.00 2.86
C ASN A 145 -5.94 -5.27 2.10
N LEU A 146 -7.00 -4.54 2.44
CA LEU A 146 -8.29 -4.53 1.74
C LEU A 146 -8.79 -3.09 1.55
N GLY A 147 -9.62 -2.86 0.53
CA GLY A 147 -10.21 -1.54 0.29
C GLY A 147 -11.49 -1.32 1.09
N GLY A 148 -11.65 -0.13 1.65
CA GLY A 148 -12.81 0.28 2.43
C GLY A 148 -14.11 0.12 1.65
N ALA A 149 -14.10 0.49 0.36
CA ALA A 149 -15.27 0.36 -0.51
C ALA A 149 -15.82 -1.09 -0.58
N GLN A 150 -14.98 -2.12 -0.48
CA GLN A 150 -15.46 -3.50 -0.55
C GLN A 150 -16.34 -3.89 0.64
N PHE A 151 -16.18 -3.25 1.81
CA PHE A 151 -17.06 -3.48 2.97
C PHE A 151 -18.47 -2.92 2.78
N LEU A 152 -18.64 -1.96 1.86
CA LEU A 152 -19.95 -1.49 1.39
C LEU A 152 -20.54 -2.37 0.28
N LEU A 153 -19.72 -3.26 -0.31
CA LEU A 153 -20.11 -4.19 -1.37
C LEU A 153 -20.25 -5.63 -0.88
N GLY A 154 -20.46 -5.81 0.43
CA GLY A 154 -20.77 -7.10 1.04
C GLY A 154 -19.60 -7.82 1.70
N TYR A 155 -18.38 -7.24 1.73
CA TYR A 155 -17.33 -7.78 2.59
C TYR A 155 -17.70 -7.57 4.06
N GLY A 156 -17.28 -8.53 4.89
CA GLY A 156 -17.48 -8.51 6.34
C GLY A 156 -16.32 -9.18 7.08
N PRO A 157 -16.54 -9.57 8.34
CA PRO A 157 -15.50 -10.13 9.19
C PRO A 157 -14.80 -11.35 8.59
N GLU A 158 -15.51 -12.24 7.89
CA GLU A 158 -14.87 -13.43 7.32
C GLU A 158 -13.90 -13.09 6.18
N GLN A 159 -14.23 -12.14 5.31
CA GLN A 159 -13.30 -11.70 4.26
C GLN A 159 -12.05 -11.05 4.87
N ALA A 160 -12.21 -10.26 5.93
CA ALA A 160 -11.09 -9.67 6.66
C ALA A 160 -10.21 -10.75 7.31
N ARG A 161 -10.80 -11.71 8.03
CA ARG A 161 -10.06 -12.84 8.65
C ARG A 161 -9.35 -13.69 7.61
N ARG A 162 -10.00 -13.96 6.48
CA ARG A 162 -9.43 -14.73 5.38
C ARG A 162 -8.24 -14.00 4.76
N ALA A 163 -8.34 -12.68 4.52
CA ALA A 163 -7.22 -11.89 4.01
C ALA A 163 -6.00 -11.95 4.93
N VAL A 164 -6.20 -11.89 6.25
CA VAL A 164 -5.10 -12.00 7.22
C VAL A 164 -4.54 -13.43 7.28
N ARG A 165 -5.41 -14.43 7.44
CA ARG A 165 -5.06 -15.84 7.62
C ARG A 165 -4.31 -16.43 6.43
N GLU A 166 -4.74 -16.16 5.19
CA GLU A 166 -4.16 -16.78 3.99
C GLU A 166 -2.70 -16.39 3.73
N VAL A 167 -2.26 -15.23 4.24
CA VAL A 167 -0.89 -14.74 4.10
C VAL A 167 -0.13 -14.74 5.44
N GLY A 168 -0.78 -15.19 6.51
CA GLY A 168 -0.25 -15.14 7.87
C GLY A 168 0.10 -13.73 8.33
N ALA A 169 -0.71 -12.72 7.98
CA ALA A 169 -0.49 -11.34 8.44
C ALA A 169 -0.77 -11.19 9.95
N ASP A 170 -0.17 -10.16 10.54
CA ASP A 170 -0.32 -9.79 11.95
C ASP A 170 -1.41 -8.74 12.18
N ALA A 171 -1.77 -8.00 11.12
CA ALA A 171 -2.75 -6.93 11.14
C ALA A 171 -3.37 -6.74 9.75
N LEU A 172 -4.40 -5.92 9.66
CA LEU A 172 -5.07 -5.58 8.40
C LEU A 172 -5.12 -4.06 8.19
N ALA A 173 -4.61 -3.58 7.07
CA ALA A 173 -4.86 -2.23 6.61
C ALA A 173 -6.16 -2.18 5.79
N ILE A 174 -7.06 -1.26 6.15
CA ILE A 174 -8.21 -0.87 5.35
C ILE A 174 -7.85 0.45 4.67
N HIS A 175 -7.61 0.41 3.36
CA HIS A 175 -7.30 1.63 2.61
C HIS A 175 -8.58 2.36 2.18
N VAL A 176 -8.55 3.68 2.24
CA VAL A 176 -9.55 4.57 1.63
C VAL A 176 -8.86 5.33 0.50
N ASN A 177 -9.50 5.36 -0.66
CA ASN A 177 -8.92 5.88 -1.90
C ASN A 177 -9.98 6.57 -2.79
N PRO A 178 -10.85 7.44 -2.25
CA PRO A 178 -12.02 7.95 -2.98
C PRO A 178 -11.66 8.70 -4.26
N LEU A 179 -10.60 9.51 -4.26
CA LEU A 179 -10.17 10.23 -5.46
C LEU A 179 -9.58 9.30 -6.51
N GLN A 180 -8.85 8.26 -6.10
CA GLN A 180 -8.38 7.22 -7.02
C GLN A 180 -9.57 6.51 -7.68
N GLU A 181 -10.54 6.04 -6.90
CA GLU A 181 -11.72 5.35 -7.45
C GLU A 181 -12.56 6.26 -8.35
N ALA A 182 -12.63 7.57 -8.07
CA ALA A 182 -13.33 8.53 -8.92
C ALA A 182 -12.68 8.72 -10.30
N LEU A 183 -11.36 8.54 -10.39
CA LEU A 183 -10.59 8.67 -11.64
C LEU A 183 -10.37 7.34 -12.34
N GLN A 184 -10.47 6.22 -11.62
CA GLN A 184 -10.37 4.88 -12.18
C GLN A 184 -11.65 4.54 -12.97
N PRO A 185 -11.53 4.12 -14.25
CA PRO A 185 -12.68 3.60 -14.98
C PRO A 185 -13.32 2.41 -14.26
N GLY A 186 -14.61 2.54 -13.91
CA GLY A 186 -15.35 1.52 -13.16
C GLY A 186 -14.98 1.42 -11.68
N GLY A 187 -14.37 2.48 -11.11
CA GLY A 187 -14.04 2.52 -9.69
C GLY A 187 -15.25 2.57 -8.75
N ASP A 188 -15.01 2.17 -7.52
CA ASP A 188 -16.01 2.11 -6.46
C ASP A 188 -16.21 3.51 -5.83
N THR A 189 -17.24 4.23 -6.27
CA THR A 189 -17.45 5.66 -5.91
C THR A 189 -18.50 5.90 -4.82
N ARG A 190 -19.14 4.85 -4.30
CA ARG A 190 -20.18 4.94 -3.27
C ARG A 190 -19.57 4.73 -1.88
N TRP A 191 -19.18 5.83 -1.23
CA TRP A 191 -18.49 5.82 0.07
C TRP A 191 -19.40 6.14 1.27
N ALA A 192 -20.66 6.52 1.03
CA ALA A 192 -21.62 6.82 2.09
C ALA A 192 -21.83 5.61 3.02
N GLY A 193 -21.84 5.85 4.33
CA GLY A 193 -22.02 4.81 5.36
C GLY A 193 -20.76 4.02 5.71
N LEU A 194 -19.60 4.29 5.09
CA LEU A 194 -18.36 3.54 5.39
C LEU A 194 -17.99 3.60 6.88
N ARG A 195 -18.08 4.78 7.49
CA ARG A 195 -17.75 4.96 8.92
C ARG A 195 -18.57 4.02 9.81
N ASP A 196 -19.88 3.99 9.64
CA ASP A 196 -20.77 3.15 10.46
C ASP A 196 -20.50 1.67 10.19
N ARG A 197 -20.24 1.30 8.91
CA ARG A 197 -19.84 -0.05 8.55
C ARG A 197 -18.54 -0.49 9.22
N LEU A 198 -17.56 0.40 9.33
CA LEU A 198 -16.29 0.11 10.01
C LEU A 198 -16.46 0.05 11.53
N ALA A 199 -17.36 0.88 12.09
CA ALA A 199 -17.71 0.84 13.51
C ALA A 199 -18.32 -0.51 13.94
N GLU A 200 -19.09 -1.15 13.05
CA GLU A 200 -19.60 -2.51 13.27
C GLU A 200 -18.52 -3.59 13.06
N LEU A 201 -17.67 -3.40 12.05
CA LEU A 201 -16.69 -4.40 11.62
C LEU A 201 -15.56 -4.57 12.64
N ILE A 202 -14.94 -3.47 13.08
CA ILE A 202 -13.68 -3.50 13.83
C ILE A 202 -13.81 -4.29 15.15
N PRO A 203 -14.87 -4.11 15.97
CA PRO A 203 -15.03 -4.88 17.21
C PRO A 203 -15.20 -6.39 17.00
N ALA A 204 -15.57 -6.83 15.79
CA ALA A 204 -15.72 -8.24 15.45
C ALA A 204 -14.40 -8.91 15.02
N LEU A 205 -13.32 -8.14 14.86
CA LEU A 205 -12.01 -8.63 14.43
C LEU A 205 -11.09 -8.86 15.64
N ASP A 206 -10.34 -9.94 15.60
CA ASP A 206 -9.46 -10.44 16.66
C ASP A 206 -7.98 -10.03 16.45
N PHE A 207 -7.73 -9.12 15.52
CA PHE A 207 -6.40 -8.62 15.17
C PHE A 207 -6.42 -7.09 14.96
N PRO A 208 -5.27 -6.41 15.06
CA PRO A 208 -5.16 -4.97 14.83
C PRO A 208 -5.60 -4.57 13.42
N VAL A 209 -6.36 -3.46 13.34
CA VAL A 209 -6.81 -2.87 12.07
C VAL A 209 -6.23 -1.46 11.94
N ILE A 210 -5.73 -1.12 10.76
CA ILE A 210 -5.15 0.18 10.43
C ILE A 210 -6.07 0.88 9.41
N LEU A 211 -6.42 2.14 9.64
CA LEU A 211 -7.01 2.97 8.59
C LEU A 211 -5.89 3.64 7.79
N LYS A 212 -6.00 3.61 6.47
CA LYS A 212 -4.93 4.05 5.58
C LYS A 212 -5.47 4.92 4.44
N GLU A 213 -4.88 6.08 4.16
CA GLU A 213 -5.05 6.74 2.85
C GLU A 213 -4.02 6.18 1.83
N VAL A 214 -4.05 6.56 0.56
CA VAL A 214 -3.17 6.02 -0.48
C VAL A 214 -2.22 7.04 -1.12
N GLY A 215 -2.34 8.34 -0.87
CA GLY A 215 -1.43 9.37 -1.39
C GLY A 215 -1.97 10.79 -1.43
N HIS A 216 -3.22 11.05 -1.01
CA HIS A 216 -3.86 12.36 -0.98
C HIS A 216 -4.10 12.87 0.46
N GLY A 217 -3.73 12.10 1.47
CA GLY A 217 -3.72 12.54 2.87
C GLY A 217 -5.01 12.27 3.64
N LEU A 218 -4.83 11.68 4.83
CA LEU A 218 -5.87 11.59 5.85
C LEU A 218 -6.00 12.94 6.56
N ASP A 219 -7.09 13.65 6.34
CA ASP A 219 -7.35 14.95 6.97
C ASP A 219 -7.75 14.84 8.46
N ALA A 220 -7.72 15.99 9.16
CA ALA A 220 -8.10 16.07 10.57
C ALA A 220 -9.50 15.50 10.87
N ALA A 221 -10.48 15.76 10.00
CA ALA A 221 -11.86 15.34 10.21
C ALA A 221 -12.00 13.82 10.12
N SER A 222 -11.34 13.21 9.14
CA SER A 222 -11.28 11.76 8.94
C SER A 222 -10.55 11.07 10.08
N ALA A 223 -9.43 11.64 10.56
CA ALA A 223 -8.72 11.14 11.73
C ALA A 223 -9.58 11.19 13.01
N ALA A 224 -10.29 12.30 13.23
CA ALA A 224 -11.22 12.44 14.37
C ALA A 224 -12.38 11.44 14.30
N LEU A 225 -12.92 11.19 13.10
CA LEU A 225 -13.98 10.19 12.89
C LEU A 225 -13.49 8.76 13.11
N ALA A 226 -12.22 8.47 12.79
CA ALA A 226 -11.61 7.16 12.94
C ALA A 226 -11.18 6.85 14.37
N ALA A 227 -10.74 7.87 15.14
CA ALA A 227 -10.22 7.71 16.49
C ALA A 227 -11.09 6.86 17.44
N PRO A 228 -12.43 7.05 17.52
CA PRO A 228 -13.27 6.26 18.42
C PRO A 228 -13.61 4.85 17.90
N LEU A 229 -13.23 4.49 16.66
CA LEU A 229 -13.66 3.23 16.03
C LEU A 229 -12.80 2.01 16.42
N GLY A 230 -11.73 2.21 17.19
CA GLY A 230 -10.85 1.12 17.63
C GLY A 230 -9.77 0.73 16.63
N PHE A 231 -9.44 1.61 15.67
CA PHE A 231 -8.25 1.41 14.84
C PHE A 231 -6.99 1.40 15.70
N ALA A 232 -6.11 0.42 15.44
CA ALA A 232 -4.85 0.26 16.15
C ALA A 232 -3.76 1.22 15.66
N ALA A 233 -3.90 1.77 14.45
CA ALA A 233 -3.07 2.85 13.91
C ALA A 233 -3.80 3.58 12.76
N LEU A 234 -3.32 4.79 12.43
CA LEU A 234 -3.71 5.53 11.22
C LEU A 234 -2.47 5.76 10.34
N ASP A 235 -2.55 5.43 9.05
CA ASP A 235 -1.55 5.81 8.06
C ASP A 235 -2.03 6.99 7.23
N VAL A 236 -1.33 8.12 7.38
CA VAL A 236 -1.76 9.39 6.77
C VAL A 236 -1.62 9.41 5.26
N ALA A 237 -0.66 8.65 4.69
CA ALA A 237 -0.37 8.59 3.26
C ALA A 237 -0.62 9.91 2.51
N GLY A 238 0.10 10.95 2.93
CA GLY A 238 -0.11 12.31 2.48
C GLY A 238 0.33 12.59 1.06
N ALA A 239 -0.06 13.78 0.59
CA ALA A 239 0.39 14.34 -0.67
C ALA A 239 1.88 14.69 -0.65
N GLY A 240 2.46 14.84 -1.85
CA GLY A 240 3.88 15.13 -2.08
C GLY A 240 4.73 13.94 -2.49
N GLY A 241 4.13 12.75 -2.61
CA GLY A 241 4.78 11.54 -3.11
C GLY A 241 4.15 11.04 -4.42
N THR A 242 3.80 9.76 -4.44
CA THR A 242 3.03 9.17 -5.54
C THR A 242 1.59 9.67 -5.47
N SER A 243 1.09 10.26 -6.56
CA SER A 243 -0.32 10.63 -6.70
C SER A 243 -1.06 9.52 -7.42
N TRP A 244 -1.94 8.81 -6.72
CA TRP A 244 -2.75 7.78 -7.37
C TRP A 244 -3.72 8.35 -8.40
N ALA A 245 -4.15 9.61 -8.25
CA ALA A 245 -4.91 10.29 -9.29
C ALA A 245 -4.11 10.39 -10.61
N ARG A 246 -2.82 10.75 -10.54
CA ARG A 246 -1.94 10.76 -11.72
C ARG A 246 -1.73 9.35 -12.26
N VAL A 247 -1.50 8.36 -11.39
CA VAL A 247 -1.35 6.96 -11.79
C VAL A 247 -2.55 6.49 -12.61
N GLU A 248 -3.79 6.74 -12.16
CA GLU A 248 -4.99 6.33 -12.90
C GLU A 248 -5.07 7.00 -14.29
N GLN A 249 -4.71 8.28 -14.41
CA GLN A 249 -4.68 8.96 -15.71
C GLN A 249 -3.58 8.41 -16.63
N LEU A 250 -2.41 8.10 -16.09
CA LEU A 250 -1.33 7.47 -16.87
C LEU A 250 -1.73 6.07 -17.34
N VAL A 251 -2.41 5.29 -16.50
CA VAL A 251 -2.90 3.94 -16.82
C VAL A 251 -3.97 3.99 -17.90
N HIS A 252 -4.89 4.95 -17.82
CA HIS A 252 -6.04 5.03 -18.71
C HIS A 252 -5.77 5.79 -20.01
N HIS A 253 -5.02 6.89 -19.95
CA HIS A 253 -4.81 7.82 -21.05
C HIS A 253 -3.36 7.86 -21.57
N GLY A 254 -2.40 7.29 -20.84
CA GLY A 254 -0.97 7.39 -21.16
C GLY A 254 -0.31 8.71 -20.74
N GLU A 255 -1.10 9.68 -20.29
CA GLU A 255 -0.67 11.04 -19.93
C GLU A 255 -1.54 11.61 -18.80
N VAL A 256 -1.05 12.63 -18.11
CA VAL A 256 -1.84 13.38 -17.10
C VAL A 256 -2.62 14.49 -17.82
N ARG A 257 -3.95 14.37 -17.87
CA ARG A 257 -4.87 15.29 -18.55
C ARG A 257 -5.47 16.36 -17.65
N THR A 258 -5.65 16.07 -16.36
CA THR A 258 -6.19 17.03 -15.38
C THR A 258 -5.21 17.22 -14.21
N PRO A 259 -4.07 17.88 -14.44
CA PRO A 259 -3.02 18.02 -13.43
C PRO A 259 -3.51 18.74 -12.17
N ASP A 260 -4.45 19.69 -12.28
CA ASP A 260 -4.99 20.39 -11.12
C ASP A 260 -5.74 19.47 -10.16
N LEU A 261 -6.58 18.58 -10.71
CA LEU A 261 -7.33 17.59 -9.93
C LEU A 261 -6.39 16.53 -9.32
N CYS A 262 -5.33 16.15 -10.04
CA CYS A 262 -4.41 15.11 -9.56
C CYS A 262 -3.41 15.61 -8.52
N ASP A 263 -3.28 16.92 -8.36
CA ASP A 263 -2.44 17.57 -7.34
C ASP A 263 -3.25 18.00 -6.10
N LEU A 264 -4.52 17.57 -5.97
CA LEU A 264 -5.27 17.75 -4.73
C LEU A 264 -4.72 16.84 -3.63
N GLY A 265 -4.75 17.31 -2.38
CA GLY A 265 -4.42 16.50 -1.22
C GLY A 265 -3.91 17.32 -0.04
N VAL A 266 -3.82 16.66 1.11
CA VAL A 266 -3.22 17.18 2.33
C VAL A 266 -1.73 16.77 2.35
N PRO A 267 -0.77 17.71 2.37
CA PRO A 267 0.65 17.40 2.45
C PRO A 267 0.96 16.49 3.64
N THR A 268 1.91 15.57 3.47
CA THR A 268 2.26 14.56 4.50
C THR A 268 2.56 15.17 5.87
N ALA A 269 3.33 16.25 5.94
CA ALA A 269 3.64 16.93 7.20
C ALA A 269 2.39 17.55 7.87
N GLN A 270 1.47 18.09 7.06
CA GLN A 270 0.21 18.65 7.55
C GLN A 270 -0.72 17.54 8.04
N ALA A 271 -0.95 16.51 7.23
CA ALA A 271 -1.81 15.37 7.58
C ALA A 271 -1.34 14.69 8.87
N LEU A 272 -0.02 14.53 9.05
CA LEU A 272 0.56 13.96 10.26
C LEU A 272 0.29 14.80 11.52
N ARG A 273 0.52 16.12 11.46
CA ARG A 273 0.23 17.03 12.58
C ARG A 273 -1.25 17.05 12.91
N GLU A 274 -2.10 17.14 11.90
CA GLU A 274 -3.55 17.16 12.05
C GLU A 274 -4.08 15.86 12.66
N ALA A 275 -3.61 14.70 12.16
CA ALA A 275 -3.97 13.40 12.72
C ALA A 275 -3.50 13.25 14.17
N ARG A 276 -2.29 13.71 14.51
CA ARG A 276 -1.78 13.70 15.90
C ARG A 276 -2.63 14.55 16.84
N LEU A 277 -3.11 15.71 16.39
CA LEU A 277 -4.00 16.57 17.17
C LEU A 277 -5.41 15.98 17.31
N ALA A 278 -5.95 15.41 16.23
CA ALA A 278 -7.31 14.86 16.19
C ALA A 278 -7.43 13.50 16.93
N ALA A 279 -6.35 12.71 16.96
CA ALA A 279 -6.31 11.36 17.50
C ALA A 279 -5.06 11.13 18.38
N PRO A 280 -4.87 11.88 19.48
CA PRO A 280 -3.61 11.93 20.23
C PRO A 280 -3.16 10.60 20.82
N GLY A 281 -4.09 9.69 21.12
CA GLY A 281 -3.80 8.36 21.66
C GLY A 281 -3.61 7.26 20.61
N VAL A 282 -3.80 7.55 19.32
CA VAL A 282 -3.70 6.55 18.26
C VAL A 282 -2.28 6.57 17.66
N PRO A 283 -1.62 5.41 17.50
CA PRO A 283 -0.37 5.32 16.75
C PRO A 283 -0.53 5.82 15.31
N LEU A 284 0.47 6.53 14.80
CA LEU A 284 0.47 7.07 13.45
C LEU A 284 1.57 6.43 12.61
N ILE A 285 1.29 6.26 11.32
CA ILE A 285 2.26 5.92 10.29
C ILE A 285 2.34 7.12 9.35
N ALA A 286 3.54 7.67 9.21
CA ALA A 286 3.82 8.74 8.26
C ALA A 286 4.27 8.14 6.92
N SER A 287 3.33 7.96 5.99
CA SER A 287 3.64 7.65 4.60
C SER A 287 3.20 8.76 3.66
N GLY A 288 3.56 8.65 2.38
CA GLY A 288 3.44 9.75 1.40
C GLY A 288 4.76 10.51 1.27
N GLY A 289 5.43 10.35 0.14
CA GLY A 289 6.59 11.19 -0.19
C GLY A 289 7.85 11.06 0.68
N ILE A 290 7.94 10.09 1.61
CA ILE A 290 9.19 9.82 2.34
C ILE A 290 10.26 9.30 1.36
N ARG A 291 11.40 9.99 1.25
CA ARG A 291 12.47 9.63 0.30
C ARG A 291 13.82 9.40 0.97
N THR A 292 14.03 9.97 2.15
CA THR A 292 15.31 9.90 2.87
C THR A 292 15.11 9.55 4.34
N GLY A 293 16.19 9.15 5.01
CA GLY A 293 16.18 8.98 6.48
C GLY A 293 15.90 10.29 7.22
N LEU A 294 16.23 11.44 6.63
CA LEU A 294 15.91 12.75 7.21
C LEU A 294 14.41 13.06 7.13
N ASP A 295 13.74 12.68 6.05
CA ASP A 295 12.28 12.80 5.93
C ASP A 295 11.59 11.93 6.98
N ALA A 296 12.05 10.68 7.13
CA ALA A 296 11.53 9.77 8.15
C ALA A 296 11.73 10.35 9.56
N ALA A 297 12.90 10.89 9.86
CA ALA A 297 13.18 11.47 11.17
C ALA A 297 12.39 12.77 11.43
N ARG A 298 12.18 13.61 10.40
CA ARG A 298 11.29 14.78 10.47
C ARG A 298 9.85 14.37 10.74
N ALA A 299 9.37 13.33 10.06
CA ALA A 299 8.05 12.78 10.32
C ALA A 299 7.91 12.31 11.78
N LEU A 300 8.87 11.55 12.30
CA LEU A 300 8.88 11.14 13.71
C LEU A 300 8.88 12.33 14.69
N CYS A 301 9.49 13.46 14.35
CA CYS A 301 9.44 14.67 15.17
C CYS A 301 8.06 15.34 15.20
N LEU A 302 7.20 15.11 14.20
CA LEU A 302 5.87 15.70 14.11
C LEU A 302 4.81 14.92 14.90
N GLY A 303 5.08 13.67 15.23
CA GLY A 303 4.18 12.78 15.97
C GLY A 303 4.05 11.44 15.29
#